data_AF-A0A539DII4-F1
#
_entry.id   AF-A0A539DII4-F1
#
_cell.length_a   1.000
_cell.length_b   1.000
_cell.length_c   1.000
_cell.angle_alpha   90.00
_cell.angle_beta   90.00
_cell.angle_gamma   90.00
#
_symmetry.space_group_name_H-M   'P 1'
#
loop_
_entity.id
_entity.type
_entity.pdbx_description
1 polymer ?
#
loop_
_entity_poly.entity_id
_entity_poly.type
_entity_poly.pdbx_seq_one_letter_code
_entity_poly.pdbx_strand_id
1 'polypeptide(L)'
;MNDALRTILWRQYGAAIDMLENSIRHCPDDVWYEAGKEEPGPWYLVYHTLFWLDLYLSGPVEGFVPPPPFDLGELDPAGVFPKRSYSQAELLDYLDHSRRKLRTIL
;
A
#
# COMPACT_ATOMS: atom_id res chain seq x y z
N MET A 1 10.78 -22.63 -1.96
CA MET A 1 9.35 -22.64 -2.33
C MET A 1 9.18 -23.40 -3.63
N ASN A 2 8.20 -24.30 -3.73
CA ASN A 2 7.94 -25.02 -5.00
C ASN A 2 7.21 -24.13 -6.01
N ASP A 3 7.24 -24.49 -7.28
CA ASP A 3 6.72 -23.65 -8.37
C ASP A 3 5.19 -23.47 -8.30
N ALA A 4 4.46 -24.47 -7.79
CA ALA A 4 3.02 -24.39 -7.60
C ALA A 4 2.65 -23.31 -6.58
N LEU A 5 3.29 -23.30 -5.42
CA LEU A 5 3.05 -22.31 -4.37
C LEU A 5 3.46 -20.90 -4.83
N ARG A 6 4.60 -20.77 -5.53
CA ARG A 6 5.03 -19.49 -6.12
C ARG A 6 3.97 -18.94 -7.08
N THR A 7 3.45 -19.80 -7.96
CA THR A 7 2.40 -19.42 -8.93
C THR A 7 1.10 -18.99 -8.26
N ILE A 8 0.70 -19.68 -7.18
CA ILE A 8 -0.49 -19.32 -6.41
C ILE A 8 -0.30 -17.94 -5.77
N LEU A 9 0.82 -17.71 -5.08
CA LEU A 9 1.09 -16.42 -4.44
C LEU A 9 1.15 -15.29 -5.46
N TRP A 10 1.83 -15.49 -6.59
CA TRP A 10 1.90 -14.52 -7.68
C TRP A 10 0.50 -14.08 -8.14
N ARG A 11 -0.40 -15.05 -8.37
CA ARG A 11 -1.77 -14.77 -8.81
C ARG A 11 -2.61 -14.07 -7.74
N GLN A 12 -2.48 -14.50 -6.48
CA GLN A 12 -3.25 -13.91 -5.38
C GLN A 12 -2.81 -12.47 -5.10
N TYR A 13 -1.50 -12.21 -5.03
CA TYR A 13 -0.99 -10.86 -4.88
C TYR A 13 -1.36 -9.98 -6.07
N GLY A 14 -1.18 -10.47 -7.30
CA GLY A 14 -1.55 -9.72 -8.51
C GLY A 14 -3.03 -9.31 -8.51
N ALA A 15 -3.93 -10.26 -8.24
CA ALA A 15 -5.36 -9.99 -8.17
C ALA A 15 -5.73 -9.01 -7.04
N ALA A 16 -5.11 -9.12 -5.86
CA ALA A 16 -5.35 -8.21 -4.76
C ALA A 16 -4.87 -6.78 -5.06
N ILE A 17 -3.71 -6.64 -5.71
CA ILE A 17 -3.17 -5.34 -6.16
C ILE A 17 -4.08 -4.73 -7.23
N ASP A 18 -4.54 -5.52 -8.20
CA ASP A 18 -5.46 -5.04 -9.24
C ASP A 18 -6.81 -4.60 -8.65
N MET A 19 -7.32 -5.32 -7.65
CA MET A 19 -8.52 -4.94 -6.92
C MET A 19 -8.33 -3.63 -6.16
N LEU A 20 -7.18 -3.46 -5.48
CA LEU A 20 -6.86 -2.21 -4.79
C LEU A 20 -6.76 -1.04 -5.78
N GLU A 21 -6.07 -1.22 -6.91
CA GLU A 21 -5.99 -0.21 -7.96
C GLU A 21 -7.38 0.21 -8.45
N ASN A 22 -8.25 -0.77 -8.70
CA ASN A 22 -9.62 -0.51 -9.12
C ASN A 22 -10.39 0.33 -8.09
N SER A 23 -10.26 -0.01 -6.80
CA SER A 23 -10.88 0.75 -5.70
C SER A 23 -10.35 2.18 -5.62
N ILE A 24 -9.05 2.40 -5.80
CA ILE A 24 -8.46 3.74 -5.80
C ILE A 24 -9.03 4.55 -6.97
N ARG A 25 -9.02 4.01 -8.19
CA ARG A 25 -9.44 4.73 -9.40
C ARG A 25 -10.93 5.10 -9.45
N HIS A 26 -11.77 4.34 -8.76
CA HIS A 26 -13.22 4.54 -8.77
C HIS A 26 -13.75 5.17 -7.48
N CYS A 27 -12.88 5.46 -6.50
CA CYS A 27 -13.29 6.21 -5.33
C CYS A 27 -13.56 7.67 -5.72
N PRO A 28 -14.75 8.22 -5.43
CA PRO A 28 -15.05 9.62 -5.66
C PRO A 28 -14.13 10.55 -4.85
N ASP A 29 -13.73 11.69 -5.45
CA ASP A 29 -12.81 12.66 -4.82
C ASP A 29 -13.35 13.22 -3.49
N ASP A 30 -14.66 13.40 -3.37
CA ASP A 30 -15.34 13.89 -2.16
C ASP A 30 -15.33 12.85 -1.04
N VAL A 31 -15.44 11.57 -1.39
CA VAL A 31 -15.37 10.44 -0.46
C VAL A 31 -13.92 10.13 -0.06
N TRP A 32 -12.95 10.33 -0.96
CA TRP A 32 -11.54 9.95 -0.76
C TRP A 32 -10.92 10.53 0.50
N TYR A 33 -11.33 11.75 0.86
CA TYR A 33 -10.85 12.49 2.04
C TYR A 33 -11.84 12.48 3.22
N GLU A 34 -13.02 11.89 3.06
CA GLU A 34 -14.06 11.89 4.09
C GLU A 34 -13.64 11.00 5.27
N ALA A 35 -13.29 11.64 6.39
CA ALA A 35 -12.88 10.95 7.60
C ALA A 35 -14.09 10.35 8.34
N GLY A 36 -13.87 9.19 8.97
CA GLY A 36 -14.81 8.59 9.91
C GLY A 36 -14.75 9.24 11.29
N LYS A 37 -15.40 8.60 12.28
CA LYS A 37 -15.39 9.10 13.67
C LYS A 37 -14.00 9.06 14.31
N GLU A 38 -13.20 8.06 13.98
CA GLU A 38 -11.93 7.77 14.65
C GLU A 38 -10.76 7.57 13.67
N GLU A 39 -11.04 7.44 12.38
CA GLU A 39 -10.06 7.11 11.36
C GLU A 39 -10.08 8.11 10.20
N PRO A 40 -8.93 8.38 9.55
CA PRO A 40 -8.90 9.19 8.34
C PRO A 40 -9.68 8.52 7.20
N GLY A 41 -9.95 9.28 6.15
CA GLY A 41 -10.69 8.76 4.99
C GLY A 41 -9.98 7.63 4.24
N PRO A 42 -10.63 7.10 3.18
CA PRO A 42 -10.14 5.97 2.38
C PRO A 42 -8.66 6.05 1.96
N TRP A 43 -8.15 7.26 1.71
CA TRP A 43 -6.74 7.49 1.40
C TRP A 43 -5.78 6.83 2.41
N TYR A 44 -6.12 6.83 3.70
CA TYR A 44 -5.25 6.28 4.74
C TYR A 44 -5.23 4.76 4.72
N LEU A 45 -6.39 4.12 4.54
CA LEU A 45 -6.46 2.65 4.42
C LEU A 45 -5.66 2.15 3.21
N VAL A 46 -5.72 2.88 2.09
CA VAL A 46 -4.93 2.57 0.91
C VAL A 46 -3.44 2.73 1.21
N TYR A 47 -3.05 3.85 1.83
CA TYR A 47 -1.67 4.10 2.23
C TYR A 47 -1.12 3.01 3.16
N HIS A 48 -1.84 2.70 4.24
CA HIS A 48 -1.51 1.65 5.20
C HIS A 48 -1.30 0.31 4.49
N THR A 49 -2.25 -0.08 3.64
CA THR A 49 -2.17 -1.33 2.87
C THR A 49 -0.91 -1.38 2.00
N LEU A 50 -0.57 -0.28 1.32
CA LEU A 50 0.60 -0.19 0.45
C LEU A 50 1.91 -0.19 1.22
N PHE A 51 1.98 0.51 2.35
CA PHE A 51 3.14 0.52 3.23
C PHE A 51 3.50 -0.89 3.69
N TRP A 52 2.52 -1.63 4.22
CA TRP A 52 2.75 -2.98 4.74
C TRP A 52 3.01 -4.00 3.63
N LEU A 53 2.35 -3.87 2.48
CA LEU A 53 2.69 -4.66 1.29
C LEU A 53 4.17 -4.47 0.93
N ASP A 54 4.63 -3.22 0.86
CA ASP A 54 5.99 -2.89 0.46
C ASP A 54 7.04 -3.36 1.48
N LEU A 55 6.76 -3.18 2.77
CA LEU A 55 7.59 -3.67 3.86
C LEU A 55 7.73 -5.20 3.79
N TYR A 56 6.60 -5.93 3.70
CA TYR A 56 6.63 -7.39 3.69
C TYR A 56 7.28 -7.98 2.45
N LEU A 57 7.22 -7.27 1.32
CA LEU A 57 8.00 -7.63 0.12
C LEU A 57 9.50 -7.33 0.29
N SER A 58 9.87 -6.37 1.13
CA SER A 58 11.28 -6.00 1.35
C SER A 58 12.01 -6.93 2.34
N GLY A 59 11.26 -7.66 3.17
CA GLY A 59 11.81 -8.61 4.14
C GLY A 59 12.01 -7.97 5.52
N PRO A 60 13.25 -7.86 6.04
CA PRO A 60 13.50 -7.23 7.33
C PRO A 60 13.14 -5.74 7.33
N VAL A 61 12.75 -5.22 8.50
CA VAL A 61 12.45 -3.79 8.68
C VAL A 61 13.74 -2.96 8.56
N GLU A 62 14.87 -3.55 8.96
CA GLU A 62 16.18 -2.91 8.88
C GLU A 62 16.55 -2.54 7.44
N GLY A 63 16.68 -1.24 7.19
CA GLY A 63 17.02 -0.72 5.85
C GLY A 63 15.82 -0.53 4.92
N PHE A 64 14.59 -0.81 5.38
CA PHE A 64 13.39 -0.47 4.63
C PHE A 64 13.23 1.05 4.53
N VAL A 65 12.98 1.51 3.31
CA VAL A 65 12.68 2.91 3.00
C VAL A 65 11.54 2.90 1.96
N PRO A 66 10.34 3.40 2.31
CA PRO A 66 9.27 3.52 1.34
C PRO A 66 9.64 4.59 0.29
N PRO A 67 9.05 4.56 -0.93
CA PRO A 67 9.30 5.59 -1.92
C PRO A 67 8.87 6.97 -1.40
N PRO A 68 9.54 8.07 -1.80
CA PRO A 68 9.02 9.40 -1.53
C PRO A 68 7.61 9.54 -2.13
N PRO A 69 6.70 10.30 -1.50
CA PRO A 69 6.88 11.15 -0.32
C PRO A 69 6.52 10.45 1.02
N PHE A 70 6.44 9.12 1.05
CA PHE A 70 6.04 8.35 2.22
C PHE A 70 7.20 8.23 3.22
N ASP A 71 6.86 8.06 4.50
CA ASP A 71 7.83 7.93 5.59
C ASP A 71 7.55 6.67 6.42
N LEU A 72 8.34 6.48 7.48
CA LEU A 72 8.25 5.31 8.37
C LEU A 72 7.22 5.48 9.50
N GLY A 73 6.30 6.44 9.40
CA GLY A 73 5.32 6.73 10.45
C GLY A 73 4.43 5.54 10.83
N GLU A 74 4.18 4.62 9.89
CA GLU A 74 3.43 3.37 10.16
C GLU A 74 4.14 2.41 11.12
N LEU A 75 5.44 2.58 11.36
CA LEU A 75 6.19 1.82 12.36
C LEU A 75 6.16 2.47 13.75
N ASP A 76 5.55 3.67 13.90
CA ASP A 76 5.43 4.32 15.20
C ASP A 76 4.42 3.54 16.08
N PRO A 77 4.85 2.99 17.24
CA PRO A 77 3.97 2.21 18.10
C PRO A 77 2.83 3.03 18.71
N ALA A 78 2.89 4.36 18.67
CA ALA A 78 1.78 5.22 19.08
C ALA A 78 0.65 5.28 18.05
N GLY A 79 0.82 4.71 16.84
CA GLY A 79 -0.21 4.67 15.81
C GLY A 79 -0.56 6.06 15.27
N VAL A 80 0.46 6.88 15.01
CA VAL A 80 0.26 8.27 14.58
C VAL A 80 -0.08 8.34 13.10
N PHE A 81 -1.22 8.96 12.77
CA PHE A 81 -1.58 9.18 11.38
C PHE A 81 -0.64 10.16 10.65
N PRO A 82 -0.46 10.02 9.33
CA PRO A 82 0.30 10.97 8.53
C PRO A 82 -0.22 12.41 8.70
N LYS A 83 0.71 13.38 8.73
CA LYS A 83 0.39 14.81 8.90
C LYS A 83 -0.40 15.43 7.73
N ARG A 84 -0.47 14.72 6.61
CA ARG A 84 -1.20 15.13 5.41
C ARG A 84 -1.91 13.94 4.79
N SER A 85 -2.97 14.21 4.07
CA SER A 85 -3.59 13.24 3.19
C SER A 85 -2.77 13.03 1.92
N TYR A 86 -2.86 11.83 1.37
CA TYR A 86 -2.30 11.50 0.07
C TYR A 86 -3.39 11.54 -1.01
N SER A 87 -3.02 12.00 -2.20
CA SER A 87 -3.87 11.93 -3.38
C SER A 87 -3.94 10.50 -3.93
N GLN A 88 -4.99 10.20 -4.70
CA GLN A 88 -5.09 8.93 -5.43
C GLN A 88 -3.88 8.72 -6.34
N ALA A 89 -3.38 9.78 -7.01
CA ALA A 89 -2.21 9.71 -7.88
C ALA A 89 -0.95 9.25 -7.13
N GLU A 90 -0.66 9.85 -5.96
CA GLU A 90 0.49 9.45 -5.15
C GLU A 90 0.40 7.99 -4.70
N LEU A 91 -0.80 7.52 -4.33
CA LEU A 91 -0.99 6.13 -3.90
C LEU A 91 -0.99 5.15 -5.08
N LEU A 92 -1.40 5.56 -6.28
CA LEU A 92 -1.24 4.76 -7.50
C LEU A 92 0.23 4.60 -7.87
N ASP A 93 1.05 5.65 -7.72
CA ASP A 93 2.49 5.56 -7.95
C ASP A 93 3.16 4.60 -6.96
N TYR A 94 2.73 4.59 -5.70
CA TYR A 94 3.21 3.63 -4.70
C TYR A 94 2.71 2.20 -5.01
N LEU A 95 1.45 2.05 -5.43
CA LEU A 95 0.92 0.76 -5.88
C LEU A 95 1.77 0.17 -7.01
N ASP A 96 2.14 0.98 -8.01
CA ASP A 96 3.00 0.52 -9.10
C ASP A 96 4.44 0.23 -8.65
N HIS A 97 4.97 0.94 -7.66
CA HIS A 97 6.23 0.57 -7.01
C HIS A 97 6.15 -0.83 -6.40
N SER A 98 5.13 -1.10 -5.58
CA SER A 98 4.93 -2.39 -4.92
C SER A 98 4.68 -3.51 -5.93
N ARG A 99 3.91 -3.25 -6.98
CA ARG A 99 3.69 -4.18 -8.10
C ARG A 99 5.00 -4.55 -8.80
N ARG A 100 5.87 -3.57 -9.08
CA ARG A 100 7.20 -3.83 -9.67
C ARG A 100 8.07 -4.65 -8.74
N LYS A 101 8.08 -4.34 -7.45
CA LYS A 101 8.83 -5.08 -6.43
C LYS A 101 8.38 -6.54 -6.34
N LEU A 102 7.07 -6.80 -6.32
CA LEU A 102 6.50 -8.15 -6.34
C LEU A 102 7.07 -9.00 -7.49
N ARG A 103 7.19 -8.43 -8.70
CA ARG A 103 7.72 -9.12 -9.90
C ARG A 103 9.17 -9.56 -9.77
N THR A 104 9.92 -8.97 -8.86
CA THR A 104 11.32 -9.35 -8.60
C THR A 104 11.46 -10.45 -7.56
N ILE A 105 10.38 -10.73 -6.81
CA ILE A 105 10.38 -11.66 -5.67
C ILE A 105 9.68 -12.98 -6.02
N LEU A 106 8.56 -12.92 -6.73
CA LEU A 106 7.72 -14.05 -7.12
C LEU A 106 7.74 -14.27 -8.64
#